data_AF-A0A957HUU6-F1
#
_entry.id   AF-A0A957HUU6-F1
#
_cell.length_a   1.000
_cell.length_b   1.000
_cell.length_c   1.000
_cell.angle_alpha   90.00
_cell.angle_beta   90.00
_cell.angle_gamma   90.00
#
_symmetry.space_group_name_H-M   'P 1'
#
loop_
_entity.id
_entity.type
_entity.pdbx_description
1 polymer ?
#
loop_
_entity_poly.entity_id
_entity_poly.type
_entity_poly.pdbx_seq_one_letter_code
_entity_poly.pdbx_strand_id
1 'polypeptide(L)'
;EELRQALLPYCRLQPGDVWEDAVSGHRVGCLDAANSAHVAQLMAGKQAQLAIHDPPYNLVAFAERPLSDYIDWCRQWVQYSWDVMADPGSLYIWLGADQRRQFQPLPDFMIMMRSLPFEPRSFITLRNQRGYGTQKNWMAVRQELLYYTKGQPPFVVQYTEIPKAVRGYYKTVNGRTTENIERSKSDTIRAGNVWIDIQQVFYRMEENVSGCYAQKPLKAIERIIAAGSDEKDTVLDFFSHSGTTLLAAERLQRRCFTMDIDPLYCEITIRRLERWRSSGKVGWQNGHPFEEELKE
;
A
#
# COMPACT_ATOMS: atom_id res chain seq x y z
N GLU A 1 19.61 -15.34 -7.49
CA GLU A 1 20.85 -14.58 -7.27
C GLU A 1 21.52 -14.17 -8.57
N GLU A 2 21.82 -15.10 -9.50
CA GLU A 2 22.45 -14.76 -10.79
C GLU A 2 21.70 -13.67 -11.59
N LEU A 3 20.38 -13.84 -11.79
CA LEU A 3 19.55 -12.83 -12.44
C LEU A 3 19.59 -11.47 -11.72
N ARG A 4 19.60 -11.47 -10.39
CA ARG A 4 19.68 -10.25 -9.59
C ARG A 4 21.00 -9.53 -9.87
N GLN A 5 22.12 -10.25 -9.80
CA GLN A 5 23.45 -9.69 -10.06
C GLN A 5 23.59 -9.16 -11.49
N ALA A 6 22.99 -9.83 -12.48
CA ALA A 6 22.97 -9.36 -13.86
C ALA A 6 22.19 -8.05 -14.05
N LEU A 7 21.15 -7.81 -13.23
CA LEU A 7 20.29 -6.63 -13.36
C LEU A 7 20.77 -5.41 -12.57
N LEU A 8 21.58 -5.61 -11.52
CA LEU A 8 22.10 -4.52 -10.68
C LEU A 8 22.84 -3.39 -11.45
N PRO A 9 23.66 -3.68 -12.48
CA PRO A 9 24.34 -2.65 -13.25
C PRO A 9 23.41 -1.65 -13.96
N TYR A 10 22.14 -2.02 -14.15
CA TYR A 10 21.13 -1.18 -14.81
C TYR A 10 20.27 -0.37 -13.84
N CYS A 11 20.55 -0.45 -12.53
CA CYS A 11 19.87 0.33 -11.50
C CYS A 11 20.51 1.72 -11.37
N ARG A 12 19.68 2.77 -11.43
CA ARG A 12 20.13 4.16 -11.27
C ARG A 12 20.59 4.52 -9.86
N LEU A 13 20.10 3.79 -8.86
CA LEU A 13 20.34 4.06 -7.45
C LEU A 13 21.21 2.97 -6.83
N GLN A 14 22.15 3.39 -5.99
CA GLN A 14 22.89 2.54 -5.06
C GLN A 14 22.39 2.78 -3.62
N PRO A 15 22.70 1.88 -2.67
CA PRO A 15 22.34 2.09 -1.27
C PRO A 15 22.79 3.45 -0.75
N GLY A 16 21.86 4.24 -0.21
CA GLY A 16 22.08 5.60 0.26
C GLY A 16 21.65 6.70 -0.73
N ASP A 17 21.35 6.35 -1.98
CA ASP A 17 20.94 7.33 -2.98
C ASP A 17 19.44 7.65 -2.94
N VAL A 18 19.09 8.85 -3.41
CA VAL A 18 17.70 9.28 -3.65
C VAL A 18 17.59 9.87 -5.04
N TRP A 19 16.70 9.29 -5.85
CA TRP A 19 16.23 9.87 -7.11
C TRP A 19 15.08 10.85 -6.83
N GLU A 20 15.09 11.99 -7.51
CA GLU A 20 14.02 12.98 -7.47
C GLU A 20 13.47 13.22 -8.87
N ASP A 21 12.16 13.09 -9.00
CA ASP A 21 11.43 13.31 -10.24
C ASP A 21 11.27 14.81 -10.51
N ALA A 22 11.85 15.30 -11.60
CA ALA A 22 11.76 16.70 -11.99
C ALA A 22 10.35 17.15 -12.42
N VAL A 23 9.43 16.22 -12.71
CA VAL A 23 8.10 16.54 -13.26
C VAL A 23 7.05 16.73 -12.15
N SER A 24 6.79 15.67 -11.37
CA SER A 24 5.76 15.67 -10.33
C SER A 24 6.35 15.83 -8.92
N GLY A 25 7.68 15.79 -8.76
CA GLY A 25 8.34 15.89 -7.47
C GLY A 25 8.24 14.63 -6.62
N HIS A 26 8.07 13.44 -7.24
CA HIS A 26 8.25 12.16 -6.56
C HIS A 26 9.70 11.97 -6.10
N ARG A 27 9.90 11.17 -5.06
CA ARG A 27 11.23 10.78 -4.59
C ARG A 27 11.27 9.27 -4.39
N VAL A 28 12.33 8.63 -4.87
CA VAL A 28 12.60 7.19 -4.71
C VAL A 28 13.97 7.03 -4.07
N GLY A 29 14.04 6.46 -2.87
CA GLY A 29 15.30 6.22 -2.17
C GLY A 29 15.68 4.75 -2.12
N CYS A 30 16.95 4.43 -2.36
CA CYS A 30 17.51 3.11 -2.04
C CYS A 30 17.99 3.14 -0.58
N LEU A 31 17.05 2.99 0.36
CA LEU A 31 17.19 3.39 1.74
C LEU A 31 16.62 2.35 2.72
N ASP A 32 17.01 2.47 3.98
CA ASP A 32 16.54 1.60 5.07
C ASP A 32 15.45 2.30 5.88
N ALA A 33 14.25 1.73 5.88
CA ALA A 33 13.10 2.20 6.63
C ALA A 33 13.33 2.27 8.14
N ALA A 34 14.27 1.48 8.68
CA ALA A 34 14.67 1.49 10.09
C ALA A 34 15.88 2.39 10.39
N ASN A 35 16.27 3.26 9.45
CA ASN A 35 17.30 4.27 9.67
C ASN A 35 16.72 5.69 9.59
N SER A 36 16.76 6.43 10.70
CA SER A 36 16.19 7.78 10.78
C SER A 36 16.87 8.80 9.86
N ALA A 37 18.18 8.70 9.63
CA ALA A 37 18.90 9.58 8.71
C ALA A 37 18.47 9.34 7.26
N HIS A 38 18.24 8.09 6.88
CA HIS A 38 17.68 7.72 5.59
C HIS A 38 16.25 8.26 5.41
N VAL A 39 15.39 8.10 6.43
CA VAL A 39 14.04 8.69 6.40
C VAL A 39 14.11 10.22 6.25
N ALA A 40 14.98 10.90 7.00
CA ALA A 40 15.16 12.35 6.86
C ALA A 40 15.63 12.75 5.45
N GLN A 41 16.53 11.98 4.85
CA GLN A 41 17.01 12.18 3.48
C GLN A 41 15.88 12.03 2.46
N LEU A 42 15.05 10.98 2.57
CA LEU A 42 13.86 10.78 1.73
C LEU A 42 12.84 11.90 1.87
N MET A 43 12.72 12.48 3.07
CA MET A 43 11.73 13.53 3.32
C MET A 43 12.21 14.93 2.94
N ALA A 44 13.52 15.21 2.96
CA ALA A 44 14.10 16.54 2.70
C ALA A 44 13.32 17.69 3.37
N GLY A 45 12.98 17.50 4.65
CA GLY A 45 12.25 18.49 5.45
C GLY A 45 10.76 18.65 5.10
N LYS A 46 10.20 17.85 4.20
CA LYS A 46 8.75 17.79 3.95
C LYS A 46 8.06 16.86 4.96
N GLN A 47 6.75 16.99 5.03
CA GLN A 47 5.88 16.10 5.82
C GLN A 47 4.85 15.42 4.92
N ALA A 48 4.49 14.19 5.26
CA ALA A 48 3.50 13.40 4.52
C ALA A 48 2.11 13.47 5.17
N GLN A 49 1.07 13.73 4.38
CA GLN A 49 -0.33 13.76 4.86
C GLN A 49 -0.89 12.34 4.96
N LEU A 50 -0.35 11.42 4.17
CA LEU A 50 -0.77 10.03 4.11
C LEU A 50 0.44 9.12 4.03
N ALA A 51 0.48 8.06 4.84
CA ALA A 51 1.46 6.99 4.76
C ALA A 51 0.75 5.67 4.46
N ILE A 52 1.29 4.90 3.52
CA ILE A 52 0.83 3.57 3.14
C ILE A 52 2.03 2.64 3.16
N HIS A 53 2.01 1.65 4.03
CA HIS A 53 3.14 0.74 4.25
C HIS A 53 2.72 -0.71 4.07
N ASP A 54 3.54 -1.47 3.34
CA ASP A 54 3.39 -2.91 3.14
C ASP A 54 4.71 -3.61 3.49
N PRO A 55 5.06 -3.68 4.80
CA PRO A 55 6.32 -4.24 5.24
C PRO A 55 6.43 -5.74 4.92
N PRO A 56 7.65 -6.28 4.73
CA PRO A 56 7.85 -7.72 4.59
C PRO A 56 7.40 -8.47 5.85
N TYR A 57 6.61 -9.53 5.71
CA TYR A 57 6.05 -10.27 6.86
C TYR A 57 7.04 -11.33 7.40
N ASN A 58 7.82 -11.02 8.44
CA ASN A 58 8.75 -11.92 9.19
C ASN A 58 9.48 -13.05 8.41
N LEU A 59 9.59 -12.91 7.09
CA LEU A 59 10.08 -13.88 6.12
C LEU A 59 10.83 -13.09 5.06
N VAL A 60 11.90 -12.43 5.48
CA VAL A 60 12.88 -11.88 4.54
C VAL A 60 13.81 -13.03 4.17
N ALA A 61 13.73 -13.47 2.90
CA ALA A 61 14.72 -14.36 2.29
C ALA A 61 15.06 -15.65 3.09
N PHE A 62 14.04 -16.40 3.55
CA PHE A 62 14.19 -17.73 4.18
C PHE A 62 14.97 -17.76 5.52
N ALA A 63 15.33 -16.61 6.09
CA ALA A 63 15.86 -16.51 7.45
C ALA A 63 14.77 -15.99 8.38
N GLU A 64 14.30 -16.84 9.29
CA GLU A 64 13.33 -16.45 10.31
C GLU A 64 14.01 -15.57 11.35
N ARG A 65 13.57 -14.32 11.47
CA ARG A 65 13.94 -13.48 12.60
C ARG A 65 13.07 -13.86 13.81
N PRO A 66 13.62 -13.79 15.04
CA PRO A 66 12.78 -13.82 16.23
C PRO A 66 11.66 -12.78 16.11
N LEU A 67 10.45 -13.16 16.52
CA LEU A 67 9.28 -12.28 16.42
C LEU A 67 9.50 -10.95 17.15
N SER A 68 10.19 -10.97 18.29
CA SER A 68 10.59 -9.76 19.03
C SER A 68 11.38 -8.80 18.16
N ASP A 69 12.40 -9.30 17.47
CA ASP A 69 13.30 -8.48 16.65
C ASP A 69 12.56 -7.89 15.45
N TYR A 70 11.63 -8.66 14.88
CA TYR A 70 10.75 -8.17 13.82
C TYR A 70 9.83 -7.05 14.34
N ILE A 71 9.24 -7.20 15.53
CA ILE A 71 8.36 -6.19 16.12
C ILE A 71 9.15 -4.94 16.55
N ASP A 72 10.38 -5.08 17.02
CA ASP A 72 11.26 -3.95 17.34
C ASP A 72 11.72 -3.20 16.09
N TRP A 73 12.00 -3.92 15.01
CA TRP A 73 12.22 -3.31 13.70
C TRP A 73 10.97 -2.58 13.20
N CYS A 74 9.78 -3.17 13.37
CA CYS A 74 8.51 -2.52 13.05
C CYS A 74 8.28 -1.23 13.84
N ARG A 75 8.57 -1.26 15.14
CA ARG A 75 8.46 -0.08 16.01
C ARG A 75 9.29 1.09 15.49
N GLN A 76 10.50 0.83 14.98
CA GLN A 76 11.40 1.87 14.49
C GLN A 76 10.79 2.60 13.28
N TRP A 77 10.42 1.87 12.23
CA TRP A 77 9.88 2.54 11.05
C TRP A 77 8.50 3.17 11.30
N VAL A 78 7.66 2.61 12.19
CA VAL A 78 6.40 3.28 12.59
C VAL A 78 6.68 4.59 13.31
N GLN A 79 7.68 4.61 14.20
CA GLN A 79 8.08 5.84 14.89
C GLN A 79 8.61 6.88 13.90
N TYR A 80 9.42 6.48 12.94
CA TYR A 80 9.90 7.42 11.91
C TYR A 80 8.77 7.92 11.02
N SER A 81 7.77 7.08 10.70
CA SER A 81 6.54 7.55 10.04
C SER A 81 5.84 8.62 10.89
N TRP A 82 5.72 8.42 12.22
CA TRP A 82 5.15 9.43 13.11
C TRP A 82 5.90 10.76 13.04
N ASP A 83 7.23 10.72 13.04
CA ASP A 83 8.08 11.90 13.09
C ASP A 83 7.97 12.75 11.81
N VAL A 84 7.76 12.11 10.65
CA VAL A 84 7.70 12.79 9.34
C VAL A 84 6.29 12.96 8.78
N MET A 85 5.27 12.40 9.42
CA MET A 85 3.88 12.65 9.06
C MET A 85 3.39 14.00 9.57
N ALA A 86 2.59 14.67 8.75
CA ALA A 86 1.86 15.88 9.12
C ALA A 86 0.87 15.59 10.26
N ASP A 87 0.53 16.64 11.00
CA ASP A 87 -0.56 16.62 11.97
C ASP A 87 -1.64 17.63 11.53
N PRO A 88 -2.81 17.18 11.04
CA PRO A 88 -3.24 15.78 11.01
C PRO A 88 -2.69 14.95 9.83
N GLY A 89 -2.69 13.62 9.96
CA GLY A 89 -2.25 12.68 8.92
C GLY A 89 -2.80 11.25 9.09
N SER A 90 -2.84 10.48 8.00
CA SER A 90 -3.39 9.11 7.95
C SER A 90 -2.31 8.05 7.74
N LEU A 91 -2.37 6.94 8.47
CA LEU A 91 -1.42 5.82 8.36
C LEU A 91 -2.16 4.51 8.05
N TYR A 92 -1.81 3.88 6.93
CA TYR A 92 -2.33 2.60 6.50
C TYR A 92 -1.21 1.56 6.46
N ILE A 93 -1.42 0.41 7.09
CA ILE A 93 -0.40 -0.65 7.17
C ILE A 93 -1.02 -1.98 6.76
N TRP A 94 -0.48 -2.59 5.71
CA TRP A 94 -0.83 -3.94 5.28
C TRP A 94 -0.12 -4.98 6.16
N LEU A 95 -0.87 -5.98 6.62
CA LEU A 95 -0.35 -7.10 7.41
C LEU A 95 -1.01 -8.43 7.05
N GLY A 96 -0.27 -9.51 7.29
CA GLY A 96 -0.71 -10.88 7.17
C GLY A 96 -1.06 -11.47 8.53
N ALA A 97 -2.02 -12.39 8.55
CA ALA A 97 -2.34 -13.22 9.72
C ALA A 97 -2.03 -14.68 9.38
N ASP A 98 -0.77 -15.09 9.54
CA ASP A 98 -0.35 -16.45 9.19
C ASP A 98 -0.88 -17.48 10.21
N GLN A 99 -1.94 -18.19 9.81
CA GLN A 99 -2.59 -19.22 10.62
C GLN A 99 -1.64 -20.36 11.02
N ARG A 100 -0.58 -20.61 10.24
CA ARG A 100 0.42 -21.65 10.56
C ARG A 100 1.41 -21.20 11.64
N ARG A 101 1.51 -19.89 11.87
CA ARG A 101 2.40 -19.26 12.85
C ARG A 101 1.61 -18.48 13.89
N GLN A 102 0.50 -19.06 14.37
CA GLN A 102 -0.32 -18.45 15.44
C GLN A 102 -0.80 -17.03 15.10
N PHE A 103 -1.12 -16.77 13.83
CA PHE A 103 -1.57 -15.50 13.28
C PHE A 103 -0.52 -14.38 13.23
N GLN A 104 0.76 -14.69 13.43
CA GLN A 104 1.85 -13.71 13.32
C GLN A 104 1.92 -13.04 11.93
N PRO A 105 2.44 -11.80 11.86
CA PRO A 105 2.79 -10.92 12.98
C PRO A 105 1.63 -9.99 13.41
N LEU A 106 0.43 -10.16 12.85
CA LEU A 106 -0.69 -9.23 13.06
C LEU A 106 -1.01 -8.90 14.53
N PRO A 107 -1.24 -9.87 15.44
CA PRO A 107 -1.61 -9.54 16.82
C PRO A 107 -0.48 -8.82 17.57
N ASP A 108 0.76 -9.24 17.38
CA ASP A 108 1.94 -8.66 18.01
C ASP A 108 2.15 -7.21 17.54
N PHE A 109 1.98 -6.97 16.24
CA PHE A 109 2.05 -5.63 15.66
C PHE A 109 0.96 -4.72 16.25
N MET A 110 -0.29 -5.20 16.35
CA MET A 110 -1.39 -4.44 16.95
C MET A 110 -1.15 -4.13 18.43
N ILE A 111 -0.54 -5.05 19.19
CA ILE A 111 -0.15 -4.80 20.59
C ILE A 111 0.95 -3.73 20.65
N MET A 112 1.96 -3.81 19.78
CA MET A 112 3.03 -2.80 19.69
C MET A 112 2.46 -1.42 19.35
N MET A 113 1.51 -1.31 18.42
CA MET A 113 0.85 -0.05 18.08
C MET A 113 0.14 0.62 19.27
N ARG A 114 -0.35 -0.14 20.27
CA ARG A 114 -0.99 0.44 21.48
C ARG A 114 -0.03 1.25 22.34
N SER A 115 1.28 1.08 22.14
CA SER A 115 2.32 1.85 22.84
C SER A 115 2.81 3.07 22.06
N LEU A 116 2.24 3.34 20.87
CA LEU A 116 2.59 4.46 20.01
C LEU A 116 1.42 5.46 19.96
N PRO A 117 1.67 6.75 19.70
CA PRO A 117 0.65 7.81 19.80
C PRO A 117 -0.37 7.84 18.63
N PHE A 118 -0.39 6.80 17.80
CA PHE A 118 -1.34 6.68 16.70
C PHE A 118 -2.72 6.21 17.20
N GLU A 119 -3.78 6.87 16.77
CA GLU A 119 -5.15 6.49 17.13
C GLU A 119 -5.73 5.50 16.11
N PRO A 120 -6.26 4.33 16.53
CA PRO A 120 -6.86 3.37 15.61
C PRO A 120 -8.19 3.89 15.06
N ARG A 121 -8.39 3.78 13.74
CA ARG A 121 -9.59 4.27 13.06
C ARG A 121 -10.37 3.19 12.32
N SER A 122 -9.69 2.18 11.77
CA SER A 122 -10.37 1.03 11.18
C SER A 122 -9.48 -0.21 11.09
N PHE A 123 -10.12 -1.37 11.10
CA PHE A 123 -9.54 -2.64 10.66
C PHE A 123 -10.23 -3.00 9.35
N ILE A 124 -9.46 -3.00 8.26
CA ILE A 124 -9.94 -3.28 6.91
C ILE A 124 -9.47 -4.67 6.46
N THR A 125 -10.32 -5.40 5.74
CA THR A 125 -9.96 -6.66 5.08
C THR A 125 -10.16 -6.51 3.57
N LEU A 126 -9.11 -6.75 2.79
CA LEU A 126 -9.23 -7.02 1.36
C LEU A 126 -9.50 -8.52 1.15
N ARG A 127 -10.64 -8.84 0.53
CA ARG A 127 -10.97 -10.21 0.15
C ARG A 127 -10.36 -10.52 -1.21
N ASN A 128 -9.30 -11.32 -1.20
CA ASN A 128 -8.72 -11.92 -2.39
C ASN A 128 -9.74 -12.83 -3.12
N GLN A 129 -9.73 -12.81 -4.45
CA GLN A 129 -10.65 -13.65 -5.23
C GLN A 129 -10.18 -15.10 -5.31
N ARG A 130 -8.88 -15.34 -5.16
CA ARG A 130 -8.27 -16.67 -5.12
C ARG A 130 -7.47 -16.85 -3.85
N GLY A 131 -7.51 -18.07 -3.33
CA GLY A 131 -6.64 -18.54 -2.26
C GLY A 131 -6.17 -19.96 -2.57
N TYR A 132 -5.23 -20.46 -1.79
CA TYR A 132 -4.81 -21.85 -1.91
C TYR A 132 -5.92 -22.77 -1.40
N GLY A 133 -6.39 -23.67 -2.26
CA GLY A 133 -7.36 -24.69 -1.88
C GLY A 133 -6.83 -25.55 -0.73
N THR A 134 -7.70 -25.86 0.22
CA THR A 134 -7.37 -26.68 1.39
C THR A 134 -8.53 -27.63 1.67
N GLN A 135 -8.21 -28.87 2.04
CA GLN A 135 -9.20 -29.91 2.35
C GLN A 135 -9.56 -29.97 3.83
N LYS A 136 -8.66 -29.49 4.71
CA LYS A 136 -8.77 -29.62 6.17
C LYS A 136 -9.01 -28.30 6.89
N ASN A 137 -9.19 -27.20 6.15
CA ASN A 137 -9.38 -25.86 6.70
C ASN A 137 -10.13 -24.96 5.70
N TRP A 138 -10.48 -23.75 6.10
CA TRP A 138 -11.01 -22.71 5.23
C TRP A 138 -9.93 -22.12 4.33
N MET A 139 -10.30 -21.78 3.10
CA MET A 139 -9.39 -21.13 2.16
C MET A 139 -9.00 -19.72 2.65
N ALA A 140 -7.70 -19.45 2.74
CA ALA A 140 -7.19 -18.14 3.10
C ALA A 140 -7.31 -17.17 1.92
N VAL A 141 -8.25 -16.24 2.01
CA VAL A 141 -8.57 -15.24 0.97
C VAL A 141 -8.60 -13.81 1.53
N ARG A 142 -7.83 -13.55 2.57
CA ARG A 142 -7.86 -12.28 3.29
C ARG A 142 -6.47 -11.65 3.37
N GLN A 143 -6.43 -10.34 3.20
CA GLN A 143 -5.28 -9.49 3.51
C GLN A 143 -5.78 -8.36 4.40
N GLU A 144 -5.05 -8.10 5.48
CA GLU A 144 -5.49 -7.12 6.47
C GLU A 144 -4.79 -5.79 6.25
N LEU A 145 -5.53 -4.74 6.55
CA LEU A 145 -5.09 -3.37 6.42
C LEU A 145 -5.54 -2.63 7.68
N LEU A 146 -4.57 -2.24 8.50
CA LEU A 146 -4.82 -1.43 9.68
C LEU A 146 -4.81 0.04 9.28
N TYR A 147 -5.79 0.81 9.78
CA TYR A 147 -5.87 2.25 9.56
C TYR A 147 -5.79 2.97 10.90
N TYR A 148 -4.77 3.83 11.03
CA TYR A 148 -4.51 4.70 12.16
C TYR A 148 -4.42 6.16 11.74
N THR A 149 -4.52 7.08 12.69
CA THR A 149 -4.41 8.52 12.44
C THR A 149 -3.49 9.23 13.44
N LYS A 150 -2.81 10.26 12.95
CA LYS A 150 -2.19 11.33 13.74
C LYS A 150 -3.15 12.52 13.70
N GLY A 151 -3.64 12.97 14.86
CA GLY A 151 -4.69 13.98 14.92
C GLY A 151 -6.00 13.52 14.28
N GLN A 152 -6.70 14.45 13.61
CA GLN A 152 -8.01 14.22 12.96
C GLN A 152 -7.96 14.54 11.47
N PRO A 153 -7.38 13.67 10.62
CA PRO A 153 -7.26 13.93 9.20
C PRO A 153 -8.63 13.92 8.50
N PRO A 154 -8.76 14.64 7.37
CA PRO A 154 -9.95 14.55 6.53
C PRO A 154 -10.13 13.12 6.01
N PHE A 155 -11.39 12.76 5.73
CA PHE A 155 -11.72 11.48 5.10
C PHE A 155 -12.80 11.66 4.05
N VAL A 156 -12.45 11.41 2.79
CA VAL A 156 -13.40 11.44 1.67
C VAL A 156 -14.04 10.07 1.51
N VAL A 157 -15.37 10.04 1.52
CA VAL A 157 -16.14 8.81 1.36
C VAL A 157 -15.93 8.19 -0.01
N GLN A 158 -15.46 6.95 -0.03
CA GLN A 158 -15.27 6.16 -1.25
C GLN A 158 -16.47 5.27 -1.54
N TYR A 159 -16.78 5.11 -2.82
CA TYR A 159 -17.83 4.23 -3.31
C TYR A 159 -17.23 3.11 -4.14
N THR A 160 -17.92 1.97 -4.17
CA THR A 160 -17.56 0.84 -5.04
C THR A 160 -18.23 0.99 -6.40
N GLU A 161 -17.97 0.05 -7.31
CA GLU A 161 -18.72 -0.10 -8.56
C GLU A 161 -19.95 -1.01 -8.41
N ILE A 162 -20.16 -1.59 -7.22
CA ILE A 162 -21.25 -2.54 -6.97
C ILE A 162 -22.57 -1.75 -6.87
N PRO A 163 -23.54 -1.99 -7.77
CA PRO A 163 -24.84 -1.35 -7.70
C PRO A 163 -25.58 -1.79 -6.43
N LYS A 164 -26.45 -0.92 -5.93
CA LYS A 164 -27.36 -1.31 -4.85
C LYS A 164 -28.42 -2.29 -5.35
N ALA A 165 -28.18 -3.57 -5.14
CA ALA A 165 -29.15 -4.63 -5.47
C ALA A 165 -30.38 -4.63 -4.52
N VAL A 166 -30.23 -4.11 -3.30
CA VAL A 166 -31.31 -4.04 -2.31
C VAL A 166 -31.63 -2.57 -2.02
N ARG A 167 -32.79 -2.10 -2.47
CA ARG A 167 -33.36 -0.82 -2.03
C ARG A 167 -33.73 -0.98 -0.55
N GLY A 168 -32.89 -0.39 0.30
CA GLY A 168 -32.87 -0.69 1.73
C GLY A 168 -34.12 -0.20 2.45
N TYR A 169 -34.70 -1.12 3.23
CA TYR A 169 -35.39 -0.91 4.49
C TYR A 169 -36.43 0.23 4.54
N TYR A 170 -37.69 -0.18 4.50
CA TYR A 170 -38.81 0.63 4.93
C TYR A 170 -38.64 1.07 6.39
N LYS A 171 -38.73 2.38 6.64
CA LYS A 171 -38.84 2.91 8.00
C LYS A 171 -40.17 3.63 8.13
N THR A 172 -40.97 3.25 9.12
CA THR A 172 -42.21 3.97 9.43
C THR A 172 -41.88 5.13 10.37
N VAL A 173 -42.12 6.36 9.92
CA VAL A 173 -42.03 7.58 10.73
C VAL A 173 -43.41 8.24 10.70
N ASN A 174 -44.02 8.46 11.87
CA ASN A 174 -45.37 9.04 12.00
C ASN A 174 -46.45 8.34 11.15
N GLY A 175 -46.43 7.00 11.10
CA GLY A 175 -47.41 6.21 10.34
C GLY A 175 -47.20 6.20 8.82
N ARG A 176 -46.16 6.90 8.31
CA ARG A 176 -45.76 6.83 6.89
C ARG A 176 -44.54 5.96 6.74
N THR A 177 -44.67 4.92 5.93
CA THR A 177 -43.54 4.11 5.49
C THR A 177 -42.74 4.91 4.47
N THR A 178 -41.62 5.47 4.90
CA THR A 178 -40.66 6.10 4.00
C THR A 178 -39.62 5.07 3.59
N GLU A 179 -39.49 4.85 2.29
CA GLU A 179 -38.35 4.16 1.72
C GLU A 179 -37.13 5.08 1.94
N ASN A 180 -36.05 4.57 2.52
CA ASN A 180 -34.90 5.37 2.91
C ASN A 180 -34.02 5.72 1.68
N ILE A 181 -34.65 6.13 0.58
CA ILE A 181 -34.04 6.51 -0.70
C ILE A 181 -33.31 7.85 -0.53
N GLU A 182 -33.88 8.80 0.21
CA GLU A 182 -33.41 10.19 0.27
C GLU A 182 -32.03 10.38 0.92
N ARG A 183 -31.54 9.41 1.70
CA ARG A 183 -30.27 9.58 2.43
C ARG A 183 -29.02 9.21 1.66
N SER A 184 -29.13 8.48 0.54
CA SER A 184 -27.94 8.02 -0.17
C SER A 184 -27.76 8.69 -1.52
N LYS A 185 -26.71 9.51 -1.62
CA LYS A 185 -26.35 10.32 -2.80
C LYS A 185 -25.69 9.55 -3.97
N SER A 186 -25.76 8.22 -4.01
CA SER A 186 -25.04 7.41 -5.02
C SER A 186 -25.81 6.14 -5.38
N ASP A 187 -25.68 5.69 -6.63
CA ASP A 187 -26.26 4.45 -7.16
C ASP A 187 -25.51 3.19 -6.72
N THR A 188 -24.27 3.34 -6.26
CA THR A 188 -23.41 2.24 -5.80
C THR A 188 -23.27 2.21 -4.28
N ILE A 189 -22.85 1.06 -3.73
CA ILE A 189 -22.61 0.93 -2.30
C ILE A 189 -21.32 1.64 -1.89
N ARG A 190 -21.35 2.28 -0.72
CA ARG A 190 -20.16 2.84 -0.07
C ARG A 190 -19.17 1.73 0.24
N ALA A 191 -17.87 2.00 0.05
CA ALA A 191 -16.83 1.09 0.49
C ALA A 191 -16.84 0.97 2.02
N GLY A 192 -17.11 -0.24 2.52
CA GLY A 192 -16.98 -0.57 3.94
C GLY A 192 -15.53 -0.88 4.31
N ASN A 193 -15.34 -1.48 5.49
CA ASN A 193 -14.06 -2.02 5.92
C ASN A 193 -13.83 -3.47 5.49
N VAL A 194 -14.69 -4.03 4.64
CA VAL A 194 -14.44 -5.30 3.95
C VAL A 194 -14.55 -5.04 2.46
N TRP A 195 -13.41 -5.09 1.76
CA TRP A 195 -13.32 -4.82 0.34
C TRP A 195 -13.46 -6.12 -0.44
N ILE A 196 -14.57 -6.24 -1.16
CA ILE A 196 -14.90 -7.39 -1.99
C ILE A 196 -14.86 -7.06 -3.49
N ASP A 197 -14.70 -5.78 -3.83
CA ASP A 197 -14.80 -5.22 -5.17
C ASP A 197 -13.43 -4.89 -5.80
N ILE A 198 -12.35 -5.26 -5.11
CA ILE A 198 -10.98 -5.09 -5.58
C ILE A 198 -10.40 -6.47 -5.87
N GLN A 199 -9.86 -6.60 -7.07
CA GLN A 199 -9.19 -7.80 -7.56
C GLN A 199 -7.71 -7.78 -7.14
N GLN A 200 -7.21 -8.87 -6.54
CA GLN A 200 -5.77 -9.07 -6.34
C GLN A 200 -5.03 -9.13 -7.69
N VAL A 201 -3.77 -8.70 -7.73
CA VAL A 201 -2.97 -8.72 -8.98
C VAL A 201 -2.65 -10.17 -9.38
N PHE A 202 -2.86 -10.49 -10.66
CA PHE A 202 -2.46 -11.75 -11.26
C PHE A 202 -1.52 -11.50 -12.44
N TYR A 203 -0.67 -12.49 -12.76
CA TYR A 203 0.36 -12.38 -13.80
C TYR A 203 -0.16 -11.93 -15.18
N ARG A 204 -1.41 -12.25 -15.53
CA ARG A 204 -2.04 -11.85 -16.81
C ARG A 204 -2.70 -10.47 -16.80
N MET A 205 -2.73 -9.78 -15.66
CA MET A 205 -3.28 -8.43 -15.59
C MET A 205 -2.27 -7.44 -16.12
N GLU A 206 -2.73 -6.40 -16.84
CA GLU A 206 -1.86 -5.34 -17.37
C GLU A 206 -0.97 -4.72 -16.28
N GLU A 207 -1.56 -4.51 -15.10
CA GLU A 207 -0.90 -3.96 -13.92
C GLU A 207 0.26 -4.82 -13.38
N ASN A 208 0.35 -6.11 -13.73
CA ASN A 208 1.36 -7.00 -13.17
C ASN A 208 2.78 -6.52 -13.50
N VAL A 209 3.63 -6.51 -12.48
CA VAL A 209 5.07 -6.26 -12.61
C VAL A 209 5.80 -7.57 -12.30
N SER A 210 6.40 -8.17 -13.32
CA SER A 210 7.17 -9.42 -13.16
C SER A 210 8.31 -9.25 -12.15
N GLY A 211 8.50 -10.26 -11.29
CA GLY A 211 9.45 -10.22 -10.17
C GLY A 211 8.90 -9.61 -8.88
N CYS A 212 7.72 -8.97 -8.92
CA CYS A 212 7.10 -8.33 -7.77
C CYS A 212 5.92 -9.17 -7.22
N TYR A 213 6.21 -10.32 -6.61
CA TYR A 213 5.19 -11.32 -6.26
C TYR A 213 4.15 -10.86 -5.22
N ALA A 214 4.49 -9.89 -4.37
CA ALA A 214 3.62 -9.37 -3.32
C ALA A 214 2.89 -8.06 -3.71
N GLN A 215 2.86 -7.70 -5.00
CA GLN A 215 2.29 -6.45 -5.48
C GLN A 215 0.84 -6.22 -5.01
N LYS A 216 0.59 -5.07 -4.37
CA LYS A 216 -0.75 -4.62 -4.01
C LYS A 216 -1.50 -4.06 -5.24
N PRO A 217 -2.83 -4.28 -5.33
CA PRO A 217 -3.63 -3.75 -6.44
C PRO A 217 -3.66 -2.23 -6.48
N LEU A 218 -3.50 -1.62 -7.65
CA LEU A 218 -3.54 -0.19 -7.86
C LEU A 218 -4.86 0.42 -7.36
N LYS A 219 -5.99 -0.24 -7.64
CA LYS A 219 -7.33 0.17 -7.17
C LYS A 219 -7.44 0.25 -5.65
N ALA A 220 -6.72 -0.59 -4.91
CA ALA A 220 -6.70 -0.55 -3.44
C ALA A 220 -5.97 0.71 -2.94
N ILE A 221 -4.82 1.00 -3.54
CA ILE A 221 -3.99 2.14 -3.16
C ILE A 221 -4.63 3.46 -3.58
N GLU A 222 -5.21 3.53 -4.79
CA GLU A 222 -5.97 4.70 -5.26
C GLU A 222 -7.14 5.02 -4.32
N ARG A 223 -7.86 3.99 -3.84
CA ARG A 223 -8.93 4.14 -2.84
C ARG A 223 -8.40 4.77 -1.54
N ILE A 224 -7.23 4.35 -1.07
CA ILE A 224 -6.62 4.88 0.16
C ILE A 224 -6.21 6.34 -0.04
N ILE A 225 -5.51 6.64 -1.14
CA ILE A 225 -5.04 7.99 -1.48
C ILE A 225 -6.22 8.95 -1.63
N ALA A 226 -7.25 8.56 -2.40
CA ALA A 226 -8.45 9.37 -2.60
C ALA A 226 -9.25 9.58 -1.30
N ALA A 227 -9.16 8.66 -0.34
CA ALA A 227 -9.85 8.79 0.94
C ALA A 227 -9.12 9.68 1.95
N GLY A 228 -7.79 9.64 1.98
CA GLY A 228 -6.99 10.19 3.08
C GLY A 228 -6.03 11.33 2.73
N SER A 229 -6.08 11.87 1.51
CA SER A 229 -5.22 12.98 1.07
C SER A 229 -5.90 13.85 0.01
N ASP A 230 -5.41 15.07 -0.18
CA ASP A 230 -5.81 16.01 -1.23
C ASP A 230 -4.77 16.07 -2.36
N GLU A 231 -5.13 16.69 -3.50
CA GLU A 231 -4.16 16.91 -4.59
C GLU A 231 -2.94 17.68 -4.08
N LYS A 232 -1.76 17.33 -4.61
CA LYS A 232 -0.44 17.87 -4.23
C LYS A 232 0.04 17.48 -2.83
N ASP A 233 -0.74 16.77 -2.04
CA ASP A 233 -0.25 16.17 -0.79
C ASP A 233 0.89 15.20 -1.07
N THR A 234 1.71 14.98 -0.04
CA THR A 234 2.75 13.97 -0.06
C THR A 234 2.23 12.66 0.56
N VAL A 235 2.33 11.59 -0.24
CA VAL A 235 2.11 10.20 0.17
C VAL A 235 3.46 9.56 0.48
N LEU A 236 3.55 8.86 1.60
CA LEU A 236 4.76 8.19 2.07
C LEU A 236 4.64 6.67 1.97
N ASP A 237 5.67 6.00 1.46
CA ASP A 237 5.77 4.55 1.43
C ASP A 237 7.20 4.07 1.69
N PHE A 238 7.45 3.35 2.78
CA PHE A 238 8.79 2.85 3.07
C PHE A 238 9.13 1.51 2.39
N PHE A 239 8.19 0.93 1.63
CA PHE A 239 8.30 -0.42 1.07
C PHE A 239 7.86 -0.44 -0.40
N SER A 240 8.58 0.31 -1.24
CA SER A 240 8.19 0.62 -2.62
C SER A 240 7.88 -0.62 -3.46
N HIS A 241 8.74 -1.64 -3.41
CA HIS A 241 8.61 -2.89 -4.16
C HIS A 241 8.28 -2.65 -5.65
N SER A 242 7.04 -2.87 -6.07
CA SER A 242 6.55 -2.66 -7.45
C SER A 242 6.24 -1.20 -7.81
N GLY A 243 6.35 -0.25 -6.88
CA GLY A 243 6.02 1.16 -7.09
C GLY A 243 4.53 1.47 -7.20
N THR A 244 3.63 0.63 -6.65
CA THR A 244 2.18 0.83 -6.76
C THR A 244 1.74 2.14 -6.09
N THR A 245 2.30 2.48 -4.91
CA THR A 245 1.99 3.73 -4.21
C THR A 245 2.40 4.95 -5.01
N LEU A 246 3.58 4.93 -5.61
CA LEU A 246 4.05 6.03 -6.46
C LEU A 246 3.16 6.18 -7.70
N LEU A 247 2.83 5.10 -8.40
CA LEU A 247 1.98 5.16 -9.59
C LEU A 247 0.55 5.65 -9.26
N ALA A 248 -0.02 5.20 -8.14
CA ALA A 248 -1.34 5.65 -7.70
C ALA A 248 -1.33 7.14 -7.33
N ALA A 249 -0.28 7.61 -6.65
CA ALA A 249 -0.11 9.02 -6.31
C ALA A 249 0.01 9.88 -7.58
N GLU A 250 0.82 9.49 -8.56
CA GLU A 250 0.96 10.18 -9.85
C GLU A 250 -0.41 10.32 -10.54
N ARG A 251 -1.17 9.21 -10.65
CA ARG A 251 -2.49 9.19 -11.30
C ARG A 251 -3.53 10.06 -10.59
N LEU A 252 -3.36 10.24 -9.28
CA LEU A 252 -4.21 11.09 -8.45
C LEU A 252 -3.59 12.47 -8.19
N GLN A 253 -2.52 12.87 -8.88
CA GLN A 253 -1.91 14.20 -8.74
C GLN A 253 -1.41 14.49 -7.31
N ARG A 254 -0.89 13.48 -6.62
CA ARG A 254 -0.16 13.58 -5.35
C ARG A 254 1.34 13.35 -5.58
N ARG A 255 2.17 13.85 -4.67
CA ARG A 255 3.58 13.47 -4.60
C ARG A 255 3.71 12.15 -3.86
N CYS A 256 4.70 11.35 -4.22
CA CYS A 256 5.01 10.11 -3.50
C CYS A 256 6.48 10.11 -3.15
N PHE A 257 6.77 9.98 -1.87
CA PHE A 257 8.10 9.79 -1.34
C PHE A 257 8.18 8.35 -0.90
N THR A 258 8.92 7.54 -1.66
CA THR A 258 8.99 6.10 -1.47
C THR A 258 10.43 5.63 -1.33
N MET A 259 10.66 4.51 -0.66
CA MET A 259 11.97 3.86 -0.62
C MET A 259 11.87 2.35 -0.68
N ASP A 260 12.96 1.71 -1.07
CA ASP A 260 13.18 0.28 -0.89
C ASP A 260 14.65 0.06 -0.51
N ILE A 261 14.95 -1.02 0.21
CA ILE A 261 16.34 -1.36 0.56
C ILE A 261 17.07 -2.00 -0.61
N ASP A 262 16.34 -2.61 -1.56
CA ASP A 262 16.92 -3.21 -2.75
C ASP A 262 16.90 -2.20 -3.93
N PRO A 263 18.07 -1.89 -4.52
CA PRO A 263 18.14 -0.99 -5.69
C PRO A 263 17.31 -1.49 -6.88
N LEU A 264 17.06 -2.80 -7.03
CA LEU A 264 16.20 -3.33 -8.08
C LEU A 264 14.76 -2.85 -7.95
N TYR A 265 14.18 -2.86 -6.74
CA TYR A 265 12.81 -2.39 -6.52
C TYR A 265 12.69 -0.87 -6.67
N CYS A 266 13.77 -0.15 -6.35
CA CYS A 266 13.87 1.28 -6.66
C CYS A 266 13.82 1.52 -8.18
N GLU A 267 14.64 0.80 -8.95
CA GLU A 267 14.68 0.93 -10.41
C GLU A 267 13.35 0.52 -11.05
N ILE A 268 12.74 -0.59 -10.61
CA ILE A 268 11.41 -1.03 -11.06
C ILE A 268 10.37 0.06 -10.81
N THR A 269 10.39 0.69 -9.63
CA THR A 269 9.49 1.78 -9.27
C THR A 269 9.61 2.95 -10.25
N ILE A 270 10.84 3.39 -10.53
CA ILE A 270 11.07 4.54 -11.43
C ILE A 270 10.68 4.18 -12.88
N ARG A 271 11.09 3.00 -13.38
CA ARG A 271 10.70 2.52 -14.71
C ARG A 271 9.19 2.42 -14.88
N ARG A 272 8.46 2.05 -13.81
CA ARG A 272 7.00 1.94 -13.84
C ARG A 272 6.33 3.29 -14.00
N LEU A 273 6.84 4.32 -13.32
CA LEU A 273 6.40 5.71 -13.51
C LEU A 273 6.64 6.17 -14.96
N GLU A 274 7.86 5.98 -15.47
CA GLU A 274 8.25 6.38 -16.82
C GLU A 274 7.43 5.66 -17.90
N ARG A 275 7.14 4.37 -17.69
CA ARG A 275 6.28 3.58 -18.57
C ARG A 275 4.85 4.11 -18.60
N TRP A 276 4.28 4.43 -17.43
CA TRP A 276 2.95 5.03 -17.36
C TRP A 276 2.91 6.35 -18.13
N ARG A 277 3.89 7.24 -17.93
CA ARG A 277 3.96 8.53 -18.61
C ARG A 277 4.13 8.42 -20.12
N SER A 278 4.94 7.47 -20.59
CA SER A 278 5.22 7.30 -22.02
C SER A 278 4.13 6.55 -22.79
N SER A 279 3.39 5.64 -22.13
CA SER A 279 2.50 4.71 -22.84
C SER A 279 1.11 4.53 -22.23
N GLY A 280 0.84 5.11 -21.05
CA GLY A 280 -0.39 4.89 -20.29
C GLY A 280 -0.50 3.47 -19.69
N LYS A 281 0.53 2.63 -19.79
CA LYS A 281 0.51 1.27 -19.25
C LYS A 281 0.89 1.26 -17.77
N VAL A 282 0.10 0.54 -16.96
CA VAL A 282 0.27 0.48 -15.50
C VAL A 282 1.20 -0.64 -15.01
N GLY A 283 1.69 -1.47 -15.92
CA GLY A 283 2.58 -2.59 -15.65
C GLY A 283 3.08 -3.24 -16.95
N TRP A 284 3.54 -4.48 -16.86
CA TRP A 284 4.11 -5.23 -17.98
C TRP A 284 3.35 -6.52 -18.30
N GLN A 285 2.31 -6.87 -17.56
CA GLN A 285 1.61 -8.13 -17.73
C GLN A 285 2.60 -9.31 -17.64
N ASN A 286 2.86 -10.00 -18.74
CA ASN A 286 3.83 -11.11 -18.84
C ASN A 286 5.24 -10.66 -19.25
N GLY A 287 5.44 -9.37 -19.58
CA GLY A 287 6.75 -8.79 -19.88
C GLY A 287 7.55 -8.45 -18.62
N HIS A 288 8.71 -7.81 -18.78
CA HIS A 288 9.62 -7.51 -17.67
C HIS A 288 10.05 -6.03 -17.64
N PRO A 289 10.26 -5.43 -16.45
CA PRO A 289 10.80 -4.05 -16.35
C PRO A 289 12.18 -3.88 -16.98
N PHE A 290 12.93 -4.98 -17.10
CA PHE A 290 14.26 -5.07 -17.72
C PHE A 290 14.22 -5.90 -19.01
N GLU A 291 13.13 -5.84 -19.76
CA GLU A 291 12.96 -6.68 -20.96
C GLU A 291 14.02 -6.43 -22.03
N GLU A 292 14.56 -5.22 -22.14
CA GLU A 292 15.63 -4.91 -23.11
C GLU A 292 16.96 -5.51 -22.68
N GLU A 293 17.31 -5.38 -21.39
CA GLU A 293 18.56 -5.89 -20.82
C GLU A 293 18.58 -7.42 -20.73
N LEU A 294 17.42 -8.06 -20.63
CA LEU A 294 17.32 -9.53 -20.60
C LEU A 294 17.37 -10.18 -21.99
N LYS A 295 17.40 -9.38 -23.07
CA LYS A 295 17.59 -9.86 -24.44
C LYS A 295 19.07 -9.91 -24.83
N GLU A 296 19.94 -9.19 -24.11
CA GLU A 296 21.39 -9.16 -24.27
C GLU A 296 22.07 -10.38 -23.62
#